data_AF-A0A818JXQ7-F1
#
_entry.id   AF-A0A818JXQ7-F1
#
_cell.length_a   1.000
_cell.length_b   1.000
_cell.length_c   1.000
_cell.angle_alpha   90.00
_cell.angle_beta   90.00
_cell.angle_gamma   90.00
#
_symmetry.space_group_name_H-M   'P 1'
#
loop_
_entity.id
_entity.type
_entity.pdbx_description
1 polymer ?
#
loop_
_entity_poly.entity_id
_entity_poly.type
_entity_poly.pdbx_seq_one_letter_code
_entity_poly.pdbx_strand_id
1 'polypeptide(L)'
;MMLPTVLVLASDPVANVRFNVAKTFQRIHPILDADALAMHVKPCLEKLTQDVDHDVQYFASEAYEKLRTIHHSYRQKEDIDELYLVQEKYNEQLKSLYETSNKAKAEIESRTDKT
;
A
#
# COMPACT_ATOMS: atom_id res chain seq x y z
N MET A 1 -18.76 3.27 -13.09
CA MET A 1 -17.49 2.57 -13.33
C MET A 1 -16.84 3.12 -14.60
N MET A 2 -15.58 3.52 -14.54
CA MET A 2 -14.83 4.10 -15.70
C MET A 2 -13.73 3.17 -16.24
N LEU A 3 -13.29 2.17 -15.45
CA LEU A 3 -12.16 1.30 -15.81
C LEU A 3 -12.36 0.50 -17.11
N PRO A 4 -13.53 -0.14 -17.37
CA PRO A 4 -13.75 -0.83 -18.64
C PRO A 4 -13.59 0.09 -19.86
N THR A 5 -14.07 1.33 -19.77
CA THR A 5 -13.94 2.32 -20.85
C THR A 5 -12.47 2.64 -21.13
N VAL A 6 -11.67 2.87 -20.08
CA VAL A 6 -10.24 3.18 -20.22
C VAL A 6 -9.48 2.01 -20.86
N LEU A 7 -9.83 0.77 -20.50
CA LEU A 7 -9.22 -0.44 -21.08
C LEU A 7 -9.52 -0.59 -22.57
N VAL A 8 -10.75 -0.29 -23.00
CA VAL A 8 -11.13 -0.31 -24.43
C VAL A 8 -10.31 0.70 -25.23
N LEU A 9 -10.12 1.91 -24.68
CA LEU A 9 -9.36 2.98 -25.33
C LEU A 9 -7.87 2.67 -25.47
N ALA A 10 -7.34 1.67 -24.76
CA ALA A 10 -5.93 1.28 -24.88
C ALA A 10 -5.58 0.71 -26.26
N SER A 11 -6.57 0.31 -27.06
CA SER A 11 -6.39 -0.19 -28.43
C SER A 11 -6.91 0.79 -29.50
N ASP A 12 -7.16 2.05 -29.13
CA ASP A 12 -7.62 3.07 -30.07
C ASP A 12 -6.59 3.30 -31.19
N PRO A 13 -7.00 3.48 -32.45
CA PRO A 13 -6.07 3.70 -33.56
C PRO A 13 -5.24 4.99 -33.40
N VAL A 14 -5.73 5.98 -32.65
CA VAL A 14 -5.08 7.27 -32.46
C VAL A 14 -4.12 7.20 -31.26
N ALA A 15 -2.83 7.43 -31.51
CA ALA A 15 -1.79 7.44 -30.46
C ALA A 15 -2.13 8.40 -29.30
N ASN A 16 -2.72 9.55 -29.61
CA ASN A 16 -3.15 10.53 -28.60
C ASN A 16 -4.17 9.98 -27.61
N VAL A 17 -5.03 9.06 -28.05
CA VAL A 17 -5.98 8.39 -27.15
C VAL A 17 -5.24 7.40 -26.27
N ARG A 18 -4.36 6.58 -26.86
CA ARG A 18 -3.59 5.57 -26.13
C ARG A 18 -2.63 6.15 -25.09
N PHE A 19 -1.90 7.23 -25.39
CA PHE A 19 -1.07 7.85 -24.34
C PHE A 19 -1.92 8.47 -23.23
N ASN A 20 -3.12 8.97 -23.57
CA ASN A 20 -4.05 9.49 -22.56
C ASN A 20 -4.61 8.37 -21.67
N VAL A 21 -4.68 7.13 -22.15
CA VAL A 21 -4.96 5.95 -21.32
C VAL A 21 -3.84 5.76 -20.27
N ALA A 22 -2.58 5.79 -20.69
CA ALA A 22 -1.45 5.70 -19.75
C ALA A 22 -1.47 6.83 -18.70
N LYS A 23 -1.68 8.08 -19.13
CA LYS A 23 -1.82 9.24 -18.25
C LYS A 23 -3.05 9.15 -17.32
N THR A 24 -4.12 8.51 -17.76
CA THR A 24 -5.30 8.25 -16.93
C THR A 24 -4.96 7.26 -15.83
N PHE A 25 -4.30 6.14 -16.17
CA PHE A 25 -3.86 5.17 -15.18
C PHE A 25 -2.94 5.78 -14.13
N GLN A 26 -2.03 6.68 -14.49
CA GLN A 26 -1.21 7.42 -13.53
C GLN A 26 -2.01 8.19 -12.47
N ARG A 27 -3.23 8.62 -12.79
CA ARG A 27 -4.07 9.42 -11.87
C ARG A 27 -4.99 8.55 -11.04
N ILE A 28 -5.56 7.51 -11.63
CA ILE A 28 -6.59 6.71 -10.99
C ILE A 28 -6.03 5.50 -10.24
N HIS A 29 -4.79 5.08 -10.49
CA HIS A 29 -4.26 3.88 -9.84
C HIS A 29 -4.29 3.91 -8.29
N PRO A 30 -4.18 5.05 -7.57
CA PRO A 30 -4.25 5.05 -6.10
C PRO A 30 -5.64 4.74 -5.52
N ILE A 31 -6.70 4.81 -6.34
CA ILE A 31 -8.09 4.56 -5.92
C ILE A 31 -8.63 3.21 -6.43
N LEU A 32 -7.82 2.46 -7.17
CA LEU A 32 -8.17 1.12 -7.63
C LEU A 32 -7.70 0.10 -6.59
N ASP A 33 -8.47 -0.97 -6.41
CA ASP A 33 -8.05 -2.09 -5.58
C ASP A 33 -6.89 -2.87 -6.21
N ALA A 34 -6.21 -3.69 -5.39
CA ALA A 34 -5.04 -4.45 -5.80
C ALA A 34 -5.33 -5.41 -6.96
N ASP A 35 -6.53 -6.00 -7.00
CA ASP A 35 -6.94 -6.95 -8.03
C ASP A 35 -7.09 -6.25 -9.38
N ALA A 36 -7.77 -5.10 -9.44
CA ALA A 36 -7.91 -4.29 -10.63
C ALA A 36 -6.55 -3.82 -11.16
N LEU A 37 -5.63 -3.44 -10.26
CA LEU A 37 -4.27 -3.07 -10.63
C LEU A 37 -3.50 -4.24 -11.23
N ALA A 38 -3.55 -5.41 -10.58
CA ALA A 38 -2.80 -6.60 -10.99
C ALA A 38 -3.35 -7.27 -12.25
N MET A 39 -4.67 -7.41 -12.34
CA MET A 39 -5.34 -8.14 -13.43
C MET A 39 -5.58 -7.31 -14.69
N HIS A 40 -5.67 -5.98 -14.56
CA HIS A 40 -6.09 -5.13 -15.67
C HIS A 40 -5.10 -4.02 -15.99
N VAL A 41 -4.77 -3.17 -15.00
CA VAL A 41 -3.95 -1.97 -15.27
C VAL A 41 -2.51 -2.35 -15.63
N LYS A 42 -1.89 -3.23 -14.84
CA LYS A 42 -0.50 -3.65 -15.07
C LYS A 42 -0.32 -4.32 -16.44
N PRO A 43 -1.11 -5.34 -16.84
CA PRO A 43 -0.97 -5.94 -18.16
C PRO A 43 -1.28 -4.96 -19.30
N CYS A 44 -2.18 -3.98 -19.08
CA CYS A 44 -2.47 -2.96 -20.08
C CYS A 44 -1.27 -2.02 -20.28
N LEU A 45 -0.65 -1.55 -19.20
CA LEU A 45 0.55 -0.72 -19.28
C LEU A 45 1.73 -1.47 -19.91
N GLU A 46 1.94 -2.75 -19.57
CA GLU A 46 2.97 -3.60 -20.19
C GLU A 46 2.80 -3.73 -21.71
N LYS A 47 1.55 -3.73 -22.21
CA LYS A 47 1.30 -3.70 -23.66
C LYS A 47 1.61 -2.34 -24.26
N LEU A 48 1.21 -1.25 -23.59
CA LEU A 48 1.44 0.11 -24.07
C LEU A 48 2.92 0.52 -24.04
N THR A 49 3.77 -0.11 -23.21
CA THR A 49 5.23 0.10 -23.30
C THR A 49 5.85 -0.50 -24.55
N GLN A 50 5.13 -1.36 -25.26
CA GLN A 50 5.54 -1.97 -26.55
C GLN A 50 4.79 -1.35 -27.73
N ASP A 51 4.13 -0.20 -27.55
CA ASP A 51 3.37 0.48 -28.61
C ASP A 51 4.27 0.93 -29.75
N VAL A 52 3.73 1.13 -30.95
CA VAL A 52 4.50 1.62 -32.10
C VAL A 52 4.86 3.10 -31.98
N ASP A 53 4.06 3.87 -31.22
CA ASP A 53 4.23 5.29 -31.02
C ASP A 53 5.07 5.59 -29.77
N HIS A 54 6.10 6.42 -29.93
CA HIS A 54 7.07 6.71 -28.88
C HIS A 54 6.46 7.46 -27.68
N ASP A 55 5.48 8.34 -27.90
CA ASP A 55 4.84 9.04 -26.78
C ASP A 55 4.01 8.07 -25.95
N VAL A 56 3.34 7.11 -26.60
CA VAL A 56 2.62 6.05 -25.90
C VAL A 56 3.57 5.21 -25.05
N GLN A 57 4.70 4.77 -25.61
CA GLN A 57 5.73 4.01 -24.88
C GLN A 57 6.25 4.79 -23.66
N TYR A 58 6.57 6.08 -23.84
CA TYR A 58 7.10 6.95 -22.80
C TYR A 58 6.11 7.09 -21.64
N PHE A 59 4.88 7.50 -21.91
CA PHE A 59 3.88 7.71 -20.86
C PHE A 59 3.44 6.40 -20.19
N ALA A 60 3.44 5.28 -20.91
CA ALA A 60 3.18 3.96 -20.35
C ALA A 60 4.29 3.52 -19.39
N SER A 61 5.56 3.75 -19.77
CA SER A 61 6.72 3.43 -18.93
C SER A 61 6.73 4.26 -17.65
N GLU A 62 6.47 5.56 -17.75
CA GLU A 62 6.32 6.44 -16.59
C GLU A 62 5.19 5.98 -15.67
N ALA A 63 4.05 5.57 -16.24
CA ALA A 63 2.92 5.07 -15.47
C ALA A 63 3.23 3.76 -14.75
N TYR A 64 3.96 2.87 -15.42
CA TYR A 64 4.36 1.59 -14.86
C TYR A 64 5.33 1.75 -13.68
N GLU A 65 6.33 2.63 -13.80
CA GLU A 65 7.25 2.93 -12.69
C GLU A 65 6.55 3.58 -11.49
N LYS A 66 5.57 4.45 -11.76
CA LYS A 66 4.78 5.08 -10.70
C LYS A 66 3.92 4.06 -9.95
N LEU A 67 3.30 3.13 -10.68
CA LEU A 67 2.56 2.01 -10.12
C LEU A 67 3.45 1.14 -9.21
N ARG A 68 4.68 0.84 -9.65
CA ARG A 68 5.67 0.05 -8.89
C ARG A 68 6.12 0.76 -7.61
N THR A 69 6.44 2.04 -7.72
CA THR A 69 6.96 2.83 -6.59
C THR A 69 5.91 2.93 -5.48
N ILE A 70 4.66 3.19 -5.84
CA ILE A 70 3.58 3.33 -4.87
C ILE A 70 3.27 1.99 -4.17
N HIS A 71 3.31 0.87 -4.89
CA HIS A 71 3.19 -0.45 -4.25
C HIS A 71 4.29 -0.70 -3.21
N HIS A 72 5.53 -0.30 -3.50
CA HIS A 72 6.64 -0.41 -2.53
C HIS A 72 6.43 0.49 -1.31
N SER A 73 5.97 1.72 -1.51
CA SER A 73 5.67 2.66 -0.41
C SER A 73 4.54 2.17 0.50
N TYR A 74 3.48 1.57 -0.05
CA TYR A 74 2.40 1.00 0.76
C TYR A 74 2.85 -0.22 1.56
N ARG A 75 3.58 -1.15 0.94
CA ARG A 75 4.14 -2.31 1.65
C ARG A 75 5.05 -1.89 2.81
N GLN A 76 5.95 -0.93 2.55
CA GLN A 76 6.84 -0.43 3.59
C GLN A 76 6.07 0.26 4.73
N LYS A 77 4.98 0.97 4.42
CA LYS A 77 4.12 1.59 5.42
C LYS A 77 3.40 0.54 6.28
N GLU A 78 2.86 -0.51 5.66
CA GLU A 78 2.23 -1.64 6.38
C GLU A 78 3.21 -2.32 7.33
N ASP A 79 4.45 -2.59 6.88
CA ASP A 79 5.51 -3.17 7.73
C ASP A 79 5.84 -2.27 8.94
N ILE A 80 5.86 -0.95 8.73
CA ILE A 80 6.09 0.04 9.81
C ILE A 80 4.92 0.06 10.79
N ASP A 81 3.67 0.09 10.29
CA ASP A 81 2.47 0.09 11.12
C ASP A 81 2.38 -1.21 11.96
N GLU A 82 2.78 -2.35 11.40
CA GLU A 82 2.90 -3.63 12.13
C GLU A 82 3.97 -3.56 13.24
N LEU A 83 5.14 -2.96 12.95
CA LEU A 83 6.19 -2.77 13.95
C LEU A 83 5.72 -1.90 15.13
N TYR A 84 4.98 -0.81 14.85
CA TYR A 84 4.39 0.02 15.89
C TYR A 84 3.39 -0.75 16.75
N LEU A 85 2.53 -1.57 16.14
CA LEU A 85 1.57 -2.38 16.88
C LEU A 85 2.24 -3.41 17.79
N VAL A 86 3.33 -4.04 17.33
CA VAL A 86 4.14 -4.95 18.15
C VAL A 86 4.77 -4.20 19.33
N GLN A 87 5.31 -3.00 19.08
CA GLN A 87 5.90 -2.17 20.13
C GLN A 87 4.87 -1.75 21.19
N GLU A 88 3.65 -1.37 20.77
CA GLU A 88 2.56 -1.03 21.71
C GLU A 88 2.20 -2.22 22.60
N LYS A 89 2.04 -3.41 22.01
CA LYS A 89 1.77 -4.64 22.79
C LYS A 89 2.88 -4.94 23.81
N TYR A 90 4.14 -4.77 23.42
CA TYR A 90 5.27 -4.96 24.33
C TYR A 90 5.25 -3.93 25.47
N ASN A 91 4.96 -2.67 25.17
CA ASN A 91 4.87 -1.62 26.18
C ASN A 91 3.72 -1.87 27.17
N GLU A 92 2.57 -2.34 26.70
CA GLU A 92 1.45 -2.73 27.56
C GLU A 92 1.82 -3.90 28.48
N GLN A 93 2.50 -4.91 27.96
CA GLN A 93 2.99 -6.04 28.76
C GLN A 93 3.93 -5.59 29.88
N LEU A 94 4.90 -4.72 29.57
CA LEU A 94 5.81 -4.15 30.56
C LEU A 94 5.06 -3.36 31.64
N LYS A 95 4.06 -2.58 31.26
CA LYS A 95 3.23 -1.81 32.20
C LYS A 95 2.47 -2.74 33.15
N SER A 96 1.84 -3.79 32.61
CA SER A 96 1.12 -4.80 33.40
C SER A 96 2.05 -5.52 34.39
N LEU A 97 3.27 -5.87 33.97
CA LEU A 97 4.27 -6.51 34.84
C LEU A 97 4.68 -5.60 36.00
N TYR A 98 4.91 -4.32 35.72
CA TYR A 98 5.27 -3.33 36.75
C TYR A 98 4.15 -3.15 37.77
N GLU A 99 2.90 -3.00 37.31
CA GLU A 99 1.73 -2.88 38.18
C GLU A 99 1.53 -4.13 39.06
N THR A 100 1.72 -5.32 38.49
CA THR A 100 1.62 -6.59 39.22
C THR A 100 2.70 -6.72 40.28
N SER A 101 3.94 -6.35 39.95
CA SER A 101 5.07 -6.36 40.89
C SER A 101 4.83 -5.42 42.08
N ASN A 102 4.31 -4.20 41.82
CA ASN A 102 4.00 -3.25 42.87
C ASN A 102 2.84 -3.72 43.77
N LYS A 103 1.79 -4.33 43.21
CA LYS A 103 0.70 -4.94 43.99
C LYS A 103 1.21 -6.07 44.89
N ALA A 104 2.04 -6.96 44.36
CA ALA A 104 2.62 -8.06 45.13
C ALA A 104 3.49 -7.56 46.30
N LYS A 105 4.30 -6.52 46.09
CA LYS A 105 5.10 -5.90 47.17
C LYS A 105 4.24 -5.32 48.28
N ALA A 106 3.20 -4.56 47.91
CA ALA A 106 2.28 -3.97 48.89
C ALA A 106 1.52 -5.04 49.72
N GLU A 107 1.12 -6.15 49.08
CA GLU A 107 0.48 -7.27 49.80
C GLU A 107 1.42 -7.92 50.81
N ILE A 108 2.70 -8.12 50.46
CA ILE A 108 3.71 -8.69 51.36
C ILE A 108 3.93 -7.78 52.57
N GLU A 109 4.12 -6.47 52.35
CA GLU A 109 4.30 -5.48 53.41
C GLU A 109 3.11 -5.44 54.39
N SER A 110 1.89 -5.54 53.87
CA SER A 110 0.67 -5.56 54.70
C SER A 110 0.50 -6.80 55.57
N ARG A 111 1.19 -7.91 55.24
CA ARG A 111 1.16 -9.17 56.01
C ARG A 111 2.22 -9.19 57.12
N THR A 112 3.36 -8.53 56.90
CA THR A 112 4.44 -8.44 57.90
C THR A 112 4.10 -7.55 59.09
N ASP A 113 3.28 -6.52 58.91
CA ASP A 113 2.84 -5.62 60.01
C ASP A 113 1.77 -6.22 60.94
N LYS A 114 1.23 -7.41 60.62
CA LYS A 114 0.17 -8.09 61.40
C LYS A 114 0.67 -9.25 62.27
N THR A 115 1.99 -9.43 62.39
CA THR A 115 2.63 -10.51 63.18
C THR A 115 3.51 -9.89 64.27
#